data_AF-A0A662Q6E7-F1
#
_entry.id   AF-A0A662Q6E7-F1
#
_cell.length_a   1.000
_cell.length_b   1.000
_cell.length_c   1.000
_cell.angle_alpha   90.00
_cell.angle_beta   90.00
_cell.angle_gamma   90.00
#
_symmetry.space_group_name_H-M   'P 1'
#
loop_
_entity.id
_entity.type
_entity.pdbx_description
1 polymer ?
#
loop_
_entity_poly.entity_id
_entity_poly.type
_entity_poly.pdbx_seq_one_letter_code
_entity_poly.pdbx_strand_id
1 'polypeptide(L)'
;MMTIVGHLTLDEVILRHGTHHNMGGVACYAALAAKLLELDVKIISKVGADFPKKYLDLLKSMGIDVSEVQIDPKSRTTSFRLNY
;
A
#
# COMPACT_ATOMS: atom_id res chain seq x y z
N MET A 1 -16.84 3.44 9.67
CA MET A 1 -15.72 3.80 8.78
C MET A 1 -14.45 3.98 9.60
N MET A 2 -13.44 3.16 9.33
CA MET A 2 -12.10 3.21 9.92
C MET A 2 -11.15 3.96 8.99
N THR A 3 -10.45 4.96 9.52
CA THR A 3 -9.46 5.75 8.77
C THR A 3 -8.07 5.34 9.18
N ILE A 4 -7.25 4.97 8.21
CA ILE A 4 -5.88 4.52 8.43
C ILE A 4 -4.95 5.54 7.80
N VAL A 5 -4.08 6.12 8.62
CA VAL A 5 -3.06 7.08 8.19
C VAL A 5 -1.71 6.39 8.29
N GLY A 6 -0.95 6.37 7.21
CA GLY A 6 0.36 5.75 7.20
C GLY A 6 0.91 5.57 5.79
N HIS A 7 2.06 4.90 5.68
CA HIS A 7 2.72 4.69 4.40
C HIS A 7 2.12 3.48 3.66
N LEU A 8 1.89 3.67 2.36
CA LEU A 8 1.94 2.62 1.35
C LEU A 8 3.37 2.57 0.79
N THR A 9 3.97 1.38 0.75
CA THR A 9 5.39 1.21 0.40
C THR A 9 5.58 0.26 -0.79
N LEU A 10 6.77 0.29 -1.38
CA LEU A 10 7.23 -0.72 -2.33
C LEU A 10 8.28 -1.61 -1.67
N ASP A 11 7.94 -2.87 -1.44
CA ASP A 11 8.80 -3.79 -0.71
C ASP A 11 9.43 -4.79 -1.69
N GLU A 12 10.76 -4.85 -1.68
CA GLU A 12 11.57 -5.89 -2.31
C GLU A 12 11.96 -6.92 -1.25
N VAL A 13 11.33 -8.09 -1.32
CA VAL A 13 11.57 -9.20 -0.37
C VAL A 13 12.41 -10.27 -1.05
N ILE A 14 13.62 -10.47 -0.55
CA ILE A 14 14.58 -11.43 -1.06
C ILE A 14 14.55 -12.65 -0.16
N LEU A 15 14.21 -13.79 -0.75
CA LEU A 15 14.18 -15.11 -0.11
C LEU A 15 15.16 -16.04 -0.84
N ARG A 16 15.54 -17.14 -0.19
CA ARG A 16 16.43 -18.16 -0.79
C ARG A 16 15.96 -18.65 -2.18
N HIS A 17 14.66 -18.63 -2.43
CA HIS A 17 14.04 -19.13 -3.66
C HIS A 17 13.62 -18.03 -4.65
N GLY A 18 13.92 -16.75 -4.38
CA GLY A 18 13.64 -15.67 -5.32
C GLY A 18 13.36 -14.32 -4.68
N THR A 19 13.23 -13.30 -5.55
CA THR A 19 12.90 -11.93 -5.17
C THR A 19 11.45 -11.62 -5.51
N HIS A 20 10.72 -11.03 -4.56
CA HIS A 20 9.33 -10.64 -4.71
C HIS A 20 9.19 -9.12 -4.55
N HIS A 21 8.43 -8.48 -5.44
CA HIS A 21 8.11 -7.06 -5.37
C HIS A 21 6.63 -6.87 -5.05
N ASN A 22 6.33 -6.31 -3.89
CA ASN A 22 4.96 -6.19 -3.39
C ASN A 22 4.63 -4.76 -2.94
N MET A 23 3.34 -4.44 -2.91
CA MET A 23 2.87 -3.30 -2.12
C MET A 23 2.95 -3.67 -0.64
N GLY A 24 3.59 -2.82 0.14
CA GLY A 24 3.71 -3.00 1.59
C GLY A 24 3.22 -1.80 2.37
N GLY A 25 3.77 -1.67 3.57
CA GLY A 25 3.51 -0.55 4.48
C GLY A 25 2.33 -0.81 5.40
N VAL A 26 2.36 -0.18 6.57
CA VAL A 26 1.36 -0.38 7.62
C VAL A 26 -0.06 -0.08 7.13
N ALA A 27 -0.23 0.92 6.26
CA ALA A 27 -1.53 1.29 5.74
C ALA A 27 -2.14 0.18 4.86
N CYS A 28 -1.32 -0.52 4.07
CA CYS A 28 -1.76 -1.66 3.26
C CYS A 28 -2.28 -2.79 4.15
N TYR A 29 -1.43 -3.31 5.05
CA TYR A 29 -1.78 -4.49 5.85
C TYR A 29 -2.91 -4.22 6.84
N ALA A 30 -2.93 -3.04 7.49
CA ALA A 30 -4.01 -2.67 8.39
C ALA A 30 -5.35 -2.52 7.64
N ALA A 31 -5.33 -1.97 6.42
CA ALA A 31 -6.56 -1.82 5.62
C ALA A 31 -7.11 -3.17 5.18
N LEU A 32 -6.25 -4.07 4.70
CA LEU A 32 -6.66 -5.43 4.31
C LEU A 32 -7.23 -6.20 5.51
N ALA A 33 -6.55 -6.14 6.66
CA ALA A 33 -7.05 -6.77 7.89
C ALA A 33 -8.40 -6.19 8.33
N ALA A 34 -8.56 -4.86 8.30
CA ALA A 34 -9.82 -4.22 8.63
C ALA A 34 -10.95 -4.58 7.64
N LYS A 35 -10.66 -4.71 6.34
CA LYS A 35 -11.65 -5.20 5.35
C LYS A 35 -12.05 -6.64 5.58
N LEU A 36 -11.14 -7.52 6.02
CA LEU A 36 -11.49 -8.90 6.38
C LEU A 36 -12.43 -8.98 7.58
N LEU A 37 -12.46 -7.93 8.42
CA LEU A 37 -13.42 -7.76 9.52
C LEU A 37 -14.68 -7.00 9.09
N GLU A 38 -14.94 -6.92 7.79
CA GLU A 38 -16.12 -6.29 7.18
C GLU A 38 -16.29 -4.80 7.51
N LEU A 39 -15.20 -4.11 7.88
CA LEU A 39 -15.24 -2.68 8.14
C LEU A 39 -15.19 -1.89 6.83
N ASP A 40 -15.83 -0.72 6.81
CA ASP A 40 -15.55 0.31 5.82
C ASP A 40 -14.21 0.97 6.12
N VAL A 41 -13.29 0.98 5.15
CA VAL A 41 -11.92 1.44 5.35
C VAL A 41 -11.58 2.56 4.37
N LYS A 42 -10.96 3.62 4.88
CA LYS A 42 -10.32 4.68 4.11
C LYS A 42 -8.83 4.73 4.43
N ILE A 43 -7.99 4.88 3.40
CA ILE A 43 -6.55 5.10 3.54
C ILE A 43 -6.23 6.56 3.24
N ILE A 44 -5.46 7.19 4.13
CA ILE A 44 -4.80 8.47 3.90
C ILE A 44 -3.29 8.20 3.84
N SER A 45 -2.68 8.45 2.69
CA SER A 45 -1.27 8.20 2.45
C SER A 45 -0.74 9.15 1.37
N LYS A 46 0.58 9.23 1.27
CA LYS A 46 1.27 9.91 0.16
C LYS A 46 2.29 8.96 -0.45
N VAL A 47 2.26 8.81 -1.76
CA VAL A 47 3.18 7.96 -2.54
C VAL A 47 3.88 8.77 -3.63
N GLY A 48 4.96 8.23 -4.19
CA GLY A 48 5.70 8.88 -5.27
C GLY A 48 5.17 8.55 -6.66
N ALA A 49 5.75 9.19 -7.68
CA ALA A 49 5.40 8.98 -9.09
C ALA A 49 5.65 7.54 -9.58
N ASP A 50 6.50 6.79 -8.88
CA ASP A 50 6.85 5.40 -9.17
C ASP A 50 5.89 4.38 -8.56
N PHE A 51 4.85 4.81 -7.84
CA PHE A 51 3.86 3.91 -7.26
C PHE A 51 2.98 3.27 -8.35
N PRO A 52 2.98 1.93 -8.52
CA PRO A 52 2.19 1.29 -9.56
C PRO A 52 0.69 1.50 -9.37
N LYS A 53 0.02 2.09 -10.37
CA LYS A 53 -1.42 2.33 -10.35
C LYS A 53 -2.25 1.07 -10.06
N LYS A 54 -1.79 -0.09 -10.55
CA LYS A 54 -2.42 -1.41 -10.32
C LYS A 54 -2.66 -1.71 -8.84
N TYR A 55 -1.84 -1.18 -7.94
CA TYR A 55 -2.00 -1.40 -6.50
C TYR A 55 -3.16 -0.59 -5.92
N LEU A 56 -3.35 0.66 -6.36
CA LEU A 56 -4.53 1.44 -5.98
C LEU A 56 -5.81 0.84 -6.57
N ASP A 57 -5.74 0.36 -7.82
CA ASP A 57 -6.88 -0.30 -8.46
C ASP A 57 -7.27 -1.60 -7.73
N LEU A 58 -6.28 -2.36 -7.23
CA LEU A 58 -6.52 -3.54 -6.39
C LEU A 58 -7.17 -3.19 -5.04
N LEU A 59 -6.71 -2.15 -4.35
CA LEU A 59 -7.34 -1.70 -3.09
C LEU A 59 -8.80 -1.26 -3.33
N LYS A 60 -9.05 -0.53 -4.42
CA LYS A 60 -10.40 -0.12 -4.81
C LYS A 60 -11.30 -1.33 -5.11
N SER A 61 -10.80 -2.34 -5.82
CA SER A 61 -11.59 -3.54 -6.14
C SER A 61 -11.96 -4.35 -4.89
N MET A 62 -11.19 -4.21 -3.81
CA MET A 62 -11.47 -4.76 -2.48
C MET A 62 -12.41 -3.87 -1.64
N GLY A 63 -12.93 -2.77 -2.20
CA GLY A 63 -13.82 -1.84 -1.49
C GLY A 63 -13.11 -1.01 -0.42
N ILE A 64 -11.82 -0.71 -0.60
CA ILE A 64 -11.07 0.24 0.22
C ILE A 64 -11.09 1.61 -0.45
N ASP A 65 -11.48 2.64 0.29
CA ASP A 65 -11.44 4.02 -0.18
C ASP A 65 -10.00 4.55 -0.15
N VAL A 66 -9.47 4.86 -1.34
CA VAL A 66 -8.13 5.44 -1.54
C VAL A 66 -8.19 6.85 -2.14
N SER A 67 -9.34 7.53 -2.04
CA SER A 67 -9.52 8.91 -2.53
C SER A 67 -8.53 9.91 -1.94
N GLU A 68 -8.06 9.65 -0.71
CA GLU A 68 -7.09 10.48 0.02
C GLU A 68 -5.64 9.95 -0.08
N VAL A 69 -5.36 9.10 -1.08
CA VAL A 69 -3.99 8.72 -1.42
C VAL A 69 -3.44 9.69 -2.46
N GLN A 70 -2.53 10.57 -2.03
CA GLN A 70 -1.92 11.56 -2.92
C GLN A 70 -0.69 10.98 -3.63
N ILE A 71 -0.57 11.26 -4.93
CA ILE A 71 0.62 10.94 -5.72
C ILE A 71 1.44 12.23 -5.90
N ASP A 72 2.67 12.22 -5.43
CA ASP A 72 3.61 13.33 -5.60
C ASP A 72 4.47 13.11 -6.85
N PRO A 73 4.31 13.93 -7.90
CA PRO A 73 5.04 13.76 -9.15
C PRO A 73 6.55 14.04 -9.01
N LYS A 74 7.00 14.66 -7.92
CA LYS A 74 8.40 15.04 -7.70
C LYS A 74 9.14 14.08 -6.77
N SER A 75 8.42 13.15 -6.15
CA SER A 75 8.96 12.27 -5.11
C SER A 75 8.90 10.81 -5.55
N ARG A 76 9.73 9.99 -4.90
CA ARG A 76 9.66 8.53 -5.00
C ARG A 76 8.92 7.95 -3.79
N THR A 77 8.28 6.81 -3.99
CA THR A 77 7.59 6.08 -2.93
C THR A 77 8.61 5.54 -1.94
N THR A 78 8.30 5.60 -0.65
CA THR A 78 9.04 4.87 0.38
C THR A 78 9.16 3.40 -0.02
N SER A 79 10.38 2.88 -0.05
CA SER A 79 10.66 1.49 -0.39
C SER A 79 11.55 0.83 0.64
N PHE A 80 11.35 -0.48 0.82
CA PHE A 80 12.15 -1.30 1.70
C PHE A 80 12.75 -2.46 0.91
N ARG A 81 14.00 -2.80 1.25
CA ARG A 81 14.67 -4.00 0.77
C ARG A 81 14.93 -4.91 1.96
N LEU A 82 14.27 -6.07 1.97
CA LEU A 82 14.29 -7.02 3.06
C LEU A 82 15.01 -8.28 2.58
N ASN A 83 16.10 -8.66 3.27
CA ASN A 83 16.91 -9.81 2.92
C ASN A 83 16.86 -10.84 4.05
N TYR A 84 16.26 -12.00 3.76
CA TYR A 84 16.01 -13.09 4.71
C TYR A 84 16.77 -14.37 4.33
#